data_AF-A0A6N4X0J4-F1
#
_entry.id   AF-A0A6N4X0J4-F1
#
_cell.length_a   1.000
_cell.length_b   1.000
_cell.length_c   1.000
_cell.angle_alpha   90.00
_cell.angle_beta   90.00
_cell.angle_gamma   90.00
#
_symmetry.space_group_name_H-M   'P 1'
#
loop_
_entity.id
_entity.type
_entity.pdbx_description
1 polymer ?
#
loop_
_entity_poly.entity_id
_entity_poly.type
_entity_poly.pdbx_seq_one_letter_code
_entity_poly.pdbx_strand_id
1 'polypeptide(L)'
;MKNTNIIGLKETDCKNIAEKLNILLANYSVFYQNTRGSHWNIKGDQFFTLHPKFEELYNSLVLKIDEIAERILTLGATPAHNYSDYLKVATIKESKEVTDSNKSVENILSSFKVVIDLQRELLDITDKAGDEGTNSQMSDYITEQEKEVWMYNSYLGK
;
A
#
# COMPACT_ATOMS: atom_id res chain seq x y z
N MET A 1 9.52 -8.04 -34.43
CA MET A 1 9.96 -8.21 -33.03
C MET A 1 8.75 -7.93 -32.17
N LYS A 2 8.40 -8.82 -31.22
CA LYS A 2 7.18 -8.69 -30.40
C LYS A 2 7.20 -7.32 -29.68
N ASN A 3 6.04 -6.67 -29.54
CA ASN A 3 5.86 -5.41 -28.80
C ASN A 3 6.16 -5.63 -27.31
N THR A 4 7.44 -5.62 -26.96
CA THR A 4 7.95 -5.82 -25.60
C THR A 4 8.62 -4.55 -25.12
N ASN A 5 8.45 -4.23 -23.84
CA ASN A 5 9.10 -3.11 -23.18
C ASN A 5 10.62 -3.37 -22.99
N ILE A 6 11.30 -2.40 -22.35
CA ILE A 6 12.76 -2.43 -22.16
C ILE A 6 13.25 -3.62 -21.31
N ILE A 7 12.39 -4.22 -20.49
CA ILE A 7 12.72 -5.40 -19.66
C ILE A 7 12.20 -6.72 -20.27
N GLY A 8 11.72 -6.70 -21.51
CA GLY A 8 11.32 -7.89 -22.25
C GLY A 8 9.89 -8.40 -22.01
N LEU A 9 9.08 -7.66 -21.25
CA LEU A 9 7.67 -7.99 -21.00
C LEU A 9 6.77 -7.42 -22.10
N LYS A 10 5.64 -8.05 -22.37
CA LYS A 10 4.68 -7.57 -23.38
C LYS A 10 4.06 -6.25 -22.95
N GLU A 11 4.08 -5.24 -23.83
CA GLU A 11 3.64 -3.88 -23.52
C GLU A 11 2.19 -3.80 -22.99
N THR A 12 1.29 -4.63 -23.52
CA THR A 12 -0.11 -4.66 -23.06
C THR A 12 -0.22 -5.13 -21.63
N ASP A 13 0.64 -6.05 -21.22
CA ASP A 13 0.61 -6.65 -19.89
C ASP A 13 1.26 -5.68 -18.91
N CYS A 14 2.37 -5.04 -19.30
CA CYS A 14 2.95 -3.92 -18.55
C CYS A 14 1.96 -2.80 -18.29
N LYS A 15 1.18 -2.41 -19.30
CA LYS A 15 0.15 -1.38 -19.15
C LYS A 15 -0.92 -1.79 -18.12
N ASN A 16 -1.44 -3.01 -18.22
CA ASN A 16 -2.45 -3.53 -17.29
C ASN A 16 -1.91 -3.60 -15.85
N ILE A 17 -0.69 -4.12 -15.67
CA ILE A 17 -0.02 -4.18 -14.37
C ILE A 17 0.18 -2.77 -13.81
N ALA A 18 0.69 -1.84 -14.62
CA ALA A 18 0.91 -0.46 -14.20
C ALA A 18 -0.39 0.28 -13.81
N GLU A 19 -1.51 0.00 -14.47
CA GLU A 19 -2.82 0.53 -14.09
C GLU A 19 -3.22 0.05 -12.68
N LYS A 20 -3.01 -1.23 -12.37
CA LYS A 20 -3.27 -1.80 -11.05
C LYS A 20 -2.29 -1.32 -9.98
N LEU A 21 -1.01 -1.19 -10.31
CA LEU A 21 0.00 -0.60 -9.42
C LEU A 21 -0.33 0.87 -9.09
N ASN A 22 -0.88 1.64 -10.02
CA ASN A 22 -1.33 3.01 -9.75
C ASN A 22 -2.50 3.06 -8.74
N ILE A 23 -3.40 2.07 -8.77
CA ILE A 23 -4.45 1.95 -7.75
C ILE A 23 -3.83 1.61 -6.39
N LEU A 24 -2.87 0.68 -6.35
CA LEU A 24 -2.14 0.34 -5.13
C LEU A 24 -1.39 1.56 -4.57
N LEU A 25 -0.68 2.31 -5.42
CA LEU A 25 0.04 3.54 -5.09
C LEU A 25 -0.88 4.59 -4.45
N ALA A 26 -2.08 4.78 -5.02
CA ALA A 26 -3.08 5.69 -4.48
C ALA A 26 -3.56 5.25 -3.08
N ASN A 27 -3.81 3.95 -2.89
CA ASN A 27 -4.21 3.42 -1.58
C ASN A 27 -3.09 3.57 -0.54
N TYR A 28 -1.84 3.26 -0.89
CA TYR A 28 -0.71 3.48 0.01
C TYR A 28 -0.54 4.95 0.39
N SER A 29 -0.73 5.86 -0.56
CA SER A 29 -0.61 7.31 -0.30
C SER A 29 -1.65 7.81 0.70
N VAL A 30 -2.90 7.36 0.59
CA VAL A 30 -3.96 7.69 1.58
C VAL A 30 -3.69 7.00 2.91
N PHE A 31 -3.26 5.73 2.89
CA PHE A 31 -2.95 4.96 4.10
C PHE A 31 -1.82 5.61 4.91
N TYR A 32 -0.74 6.01 4.23
CA TYR A 32 0.36 6.76 4.81
C TYR A 32 -0.13 8.04 5.50
N GLN A 33 -0.94 8.85 4.81
CA GLN A 33 -1.40 10.11 5.35
C GLN A 33 -2.35 9.92 6.55
N ASN A 34 -3.23 8.92 6.51
CA ASN A 34 -4.07 8.55 7.66
C ASN A 34 -3.24 8.09 8.86
N THR A 35 -2.17 7.32 8.61
CA THR A 35 -1.26 6.83 9.66
C THR A 35 -0.49 7.98 10.29
N ARG A 36 0.05 8.92 9.49
CA ARG A 36 0.65 10.16 10.00
C ARG A 36 -0.35 11.01 10.78
N GLY A 37 -1.58 11.11 10.30
CA GLY A 37 -2.67 11.78 11.00
C GLY A 37 -2.87 11.19 12.40
N SER A 38 -2.90 9.86 12.51
CA SER A 38 -3.00 9.16 13.80
C SER A 38 -1.76 9.38 14.67
N HIS A 39 -0.55 9.29 14.10
CA HIS A 39 0.69 9.56 14.83
C HIS A 39 0.68 10.96 15.48
N TRP A 40 0.29 12.00 14.74
CA TRP A 40 0.27 13.37 15.26
C TRP A 40 -0.81 13.60 16.33
N ASN A 41 -1.96 12.94 16.21
CA ASN A 41 -3.16 13.30 16.95
C ASN A 41 -3.60 12.28 17.99
N ILE A 42 -2.92 11.14 18.11
CA ILE A 42 -3.25 10.11 19.11
C ILE A 42 -3.18 10.70 20.53
N LYS A 43 -4.15 10.33 21.36
CA LYS A 43 -4.26 10.76 22.76
C LYS A 43 -4.66 9.58 23.64
N GLY A 44 -4.47 9.74 24.94
CA GLY A 44 -4.88 8.76 25.94
C GLY A 44 -3.70 7.99 26.53
N ASP A 45 -4.04 6.97 27.30
CA ASP A 45 -3.13 6.09 28.03
C ASP A 45 -2.16 5.32 27.11
N GLN A 46 -2.56 5.09 25.85
CA GLN A 46 -1.77 4.37 24.86
C GLN A 46 -0.84 5.26 24.02
N PHE A 47 -0.76 6.56 24.33
CA PHE A 47 0.05 7.51 23.57
C PHE A 47 1.50 7.05 23.38
N PHE A 48 2.19 6.70 24.47
CA PHE A 48 3.62 6.32 24.41
C PHE A 48 3.86 4.97 23.71
N THR A 49 2.82 4.16 23.52
CA THR A 49 2.89 2.89 22.79
C THR A 49 2.63 3.12 21.30
N LEU A 50 1.50 3.75 20.98
CA LEU A 50 1.02 3.86 19.60
C LEU A 50 1.69 4.98 18.81
N HIS A 51 2.07 6.09 19.46
CA HIS A 51 2.74 7.20 18.77
C HIS A 51 4.01 6.75 18.02
N PRO A 52 5.00 6.11 18.67
CA PRO A 52 6.18 5.58 17.96
C PRO A 52 5.82 4.44 17.00
N LYS A 53 4.81 3.62 17.32
CA LYS A 53 4.42 2.50 16.44
C LYS A 53 3.82 2.97 15.12
N PHE A 54 3.05 4.06 15.14
CA PHE A 54 2.55 4.69 13.92
C PHE A 54 3.66 5.35 13.10
N GLU A 55 4.74 5.81 13.74
CA GLU A 55 5.93 6.31 13.04
C GLU A 55 6.69 5.22 12.30
N GLU A 56 6.93 4.09 12.96
CA GLU A 56 7.50 2.91 12.31
C GLU A 56 6.69 2.53 11.06
N LEU A 57 5.36 2.47 11.20
CA LEU A 57 4.48 2.12 10.09
C LEU A 57 4.53 3.15 8.96
N TYR A 58 4.37 4.45 9.21
CA TYR A 58 4.38 5.42 8.09
C TYR A 58 5.74 5.50 7.40
N ASN A 59 6.84 5.22 8.11
CA ASN A 59 8.17 5.13 7.52
C ASN A 59 8.30 3.91 6.60
N SER A 60 7.70 2.76 6.97
CA SER A 60 7.60 1.61 6.06
C SER A 60 6.73 1.92 4.85
N LEU A 61 5.57 2.58 5.05
CA LEU A 61 4.64 2.92 3.97
C LEU A 61 5.24 3.88 2.93
N VAL A 62 6.03 4.88 3.36
CA VAL A 62 6.63 5.83 2.40
C VAL A 62 7.68 5.16 1.50
N LEU A 63 8.42 4.17 2.01
CA LEU A 63 9.34 3.38 1.17
C LEU A 63 8.56 2.58 0.13
N LYS A 64 7.46 1.92 0.54
CA LYS A 64 6.60 1.17 -0.38
C LYS A 64 5.96 2.07 -1.45
N ILE A 65 5.62 3.32 -1.12
CA ILE A 65 5.11 4.30 -2.11
C ILE A 65 6.15 4.54 -3.20
N ASP A 66 7.41 4.78 -2.81
CA ASP A 66 8.51 5.04 -3.74
C ASP A 66 8.79 3.80 -4.60
N GLU A 67 8.96 2.64 -3.98
CA GLU A 67 9.23 1.36 -4.65
C GLU A 67 8.13 0.99 -5.66
N ILE A 68 6.85 1.26 -5.37
CA ILE A 68 5.75 1.06 -6.32
C ILE A 68 5.81 2.07 -7.47
N ALA A 69 6.09 3.35 -7.19
CA ALA A 69 6.20 4.37 -8.22
C ALA A 69 7.35 4.09 -9.20
N GLU A 70 8.51 3.69 -8.67
CA GLU A 70 9.66 3.26 -9.46
C GLU A 70 9.38 1.96 -10.24
N ARG A 71 8.58 1.04 -9.67
CA ARG A 71 8.13 -0.15 -10.41
C ARG A 71 7.24 0.20 -11.60
N ILE A 72 6.33 1.16 -11.45
CA ILE A 72 5.50 1.66 -12.55
C ILE A 72 6.37 2.25 -13.67
N LEU A 73 7.39 3.04 -13.32
CA LEU A 73 8.36 3.58 -14.27
C LEU A 73 9.14 2.46 -14.97
N THR A 74 9.54 1.42 -14.23
CA THR A 74 10.26 0.25 -14.76
C THR A 74 9.42 -0.50 -15.80
N LEU A 75 8.10 -0.53 -15.64
CA LEU A 75 7.17 -1.12 -16.62
C LEU A 75 6.94 -0.23 -17.85
N GLY A 76 7.47 0.99 -17.86
CA GLY A 76 7.34 1.95 -18.97
C GLY A 76 6.10 2.84 -18.89
N ALA A 77 5.47 2.95 -17.70
CA ALA A 77 4.31 3.78 -17.46
C ALA A 77 4.63 4.94 -16.51
N THR A 78 3.69 5.89 -16.38
CA THR A 78 3.84 7.04 -15.48
C THR A 78 3.09 6.81 -14.16
N PRO A 79 3.75 6.94 -13.00
CA PRO A 79 3.08 6.90 -11.72
C PRO A 79 2.21 8.15 -11.53
N ALA A 80 0.99 7.95 -11.06
CA ALA A 80 0.14 9.02 -10.56
C ALA A 80 0.82 9.65 -9.33
N HIS A 81 0.57 10.94 -9.12
CA HIS A 81 1.17 11.72 -8.02
C HIS A 81 0.21 12.76 -7.44
N ASN A 82 -0.84 13.10 -8.17
CA ASN A 82 -1.81 14.12 -7.74
C ASN A 82 -2.76 13.52 -6.70
N TYR A 83 -2.92 14.21 -5.57
CA TYR A 83 -3.93 13.84 -4.57
C TYR A 83 -5.34 13.80 -5.15
N SER A 84 -5.69 14.73 -6.04
CA SER A 84 -7.00 14.75 -6.70
C SER A 84 -7.28 13.50 -7.53
N ASP A 85 -6.24 12.87 -8.09
CA ASP A 85 -6.38 11.62 -8.85
C ASP A 85 -6.38 10.41 -7.92
N TYR A 86 -5.52 10.39 -6.90
CA TYR A 86 -5.53 9.36 -5.87
C TYR A 86 -6.91 9.21 -5.21
N LEU A 87 -7.54 10.33 -4.82
CA LEU A 87 -8.84 10.29 -4.15
C LEU A 87 -9.98 9.74 -5.03
N LYS A 88 -9.83 9.75 -6.36
CA LYS A 88 -10.81 9.15 -7.27
C LYS A 88 -10.73 7.62 -7.29
N VAL A 89 -9.53 7.06 -7.17
CA VAL A 89 -9.27 5.62 -7.40
C VAL A 89 -8.97 4.84 -6.11
N ALA A 90 -8.52 5.50 -5.05
CA ALA A 90 -8.24 4.86 -3.78
C ALA A 90 -9.53 4.30 -3.15
N THR A 91 -9.44 3.06 -2.68
CA THR A 91 -10.51 2.41 -1.90
C THR A 91 -10.43 2.87 -0.45
N ILE A 92 -9.23 2.98 0.11
CA ILE A 92 -8.99 3.62 1.40
C ILE A 92 -9.42 5.09 1.32
N LYS A 93 -10.20 5.54 2.31
CA LYS A 93 -10.67 6.92 2.42
C LYS A 93 -9.92 7.68 3.49
N GLU A 94 -9.87 9.00 3.35
CA GLU A 94 -9.32 9.88 4.37
C GLU A 94 -10.11 9.70 5.68
N SER A 95 -9.38 9.49 6.78
CA SER A 95 -9.99 9.34 8.09
C SER A 95 -9.98 10.66 8.86
N LYS A 96 -11.12 10.99 9.47
CA LYS A 96 -11.21 12.06 10.49
C LYS A 96 -10.98 11.53 11.90
N GLU A 97 -11.02 10.21 12.08
CA GLU A 97 -10.81 9.55 13.36
C GLU A 97 -9.32 9.24 13.52
N VAL A 98 -8.60 10.15 14.21
CA VAL A 98 -7.14 10.14 14.36
C VAL A 98 -6.67 10.28 15.81
N THR A 99 -7.59 10.35 16.77
CA THR A 99 -7.31 10.59 18.19
C THR A 99 -7.54 9.36 19.07
N ASP A 100 -8.51 8.51 18.72
CA ASP A 100 -8.89 7.32 19.47
C ASP A 100 -8.00 6.13 19.10
N SER A 101 -7.43 5.50 20.12
CA SER A 101 -6.46 4.42 19.95
C SER A 101 -7.02 3.19 19.24
N ASN A 102 -8.21 2.73 19.63
CA ASN A 102 -8.80 1.52 19.05
C ASN A 102 -9.28 1.79 17.63
N LYS A 103 -9.93 2.94 17.39
CA LYS A 103 -10.39 3.31 16.04
C LYS A 103 -9.23 3.51 15.08
N SER A 104 -8.12 4.13 15.51
CA SER A 104 -6.92 4.28 14.67
C SER A 104 -6.36 2.91 14.27
N VAL A 105 -6.29 1.95 15.19
CA VAL A 105 -5.81 0.60 14.88
C VAL A 105 -6.80 -0.17 13.99
N GLU A 106 -8.11 -0.03 14.20
CA GLU A 106 -9.13 -0.63 13.32
C GLU A 106 -9.08 -0.07 11.89
N ASN A 107 -8.82 1.24 11.75
CA ASN A 107 -8.60 1.88 10.46
C ASN A 107 -7.34 1.31 9.77
N ILE A 108 -6.24 1.15 10.51
CA ILE A 108 -4.99 0.55 10.00
C ILE A 108 -5.23 -0.88 9.51
N LEU A 109 -5.90 -1.72 10.30
CA LEU A 109 -6.25 -3.10 9.92
C LEU A 109 -7.12 -3.15 8.66
N SER A 110 -8.10 -2.24 8.56
CA SER A 110 -8.95 -2.11 7.38
C SER A 110 -8.15 -1.70 6.14
N SER A 111 -7.18 -0.79 6.30
CA SER A 111 -6.28 -0.36 5.24
C SER A 111 -5.34 -1.49 4.78
N PHE A 112 -4.77 -2.27 5.71
CA PHE A 112 -3.97 -3.44 5.36
C PHE A 112 -4.73 -4.44 4.52
N LYS A 113 -5.98 -4.76 4.91
CA LYS A 113 -6.82 -5.65 4.13
C LYS A 113 -6.95 -5.19 2.68
N VAL A 114 -7.20 -3.90 2.46
CA VAL A 114 -7.34 -3.35 1.10
C VAL A 114 -6.05 -3.51 0.29
N VAL A 115 -4.89 -3.17 0.85
CA VAL A 115 -3.63 -3.27 0.09
C VAL A 115 -3.23 -4.73 -0.15
N ILE A 116 -3.44 -5.63 0.82
CA ILE A 116 -3.18 -7.07 0.68
C ILE A 116 -4.08 -7.69 -0.38
N ASP A 117 -5.38 -7.35 -0.41
CA ASP A 117 -6.31 -7.86 -1.42
C ASP A 117 -5.89 -7.40 -2.84
N LEU A 118 -5.44 -6.15 -3.00
CA LEU A 118 -4.90 -5.65 -4.27
C LEU A 118 -3.59 -6.32 -4.66
N GLN A 119 -2.70 -6.59 -3.70
CA GLN A 119 -1.44 -7.30 -3.95
C GLN A 119 -1.70 -8.74 -4.42
N ARG A 120 -2.69 -9.43 -3.85
CA ARG A 120 -3.10 -10.77 -4.29
C ARG A 120 -3.64 -10.76 -5.72
N GLU A 121 -4.43 -9.74 -6.08
CA GLU A 121 -4.83 -9.54 -7.49
C GLU A 121 -3.61 -9.31 -8.39
N LEU A 122 -2.64 -8.52 -7.93
CA LEU A 122 -1.40 -8.26 -8.65
C LEU A 122 -0.55 -9.54 -8.84
N LEU A 123 -0.51 -10.45 -7.87
CA LEU A 123 0.15 -11.76 -8.02
C LEU A 123 -0.44 -12.55 -9.19
N ASP A 124 -1.77 -12.63 -9.27
CA ASP A 124 -2.45 -13.40 -10.33
C ASP A 124 -2.20 -12.84 -11.73
N ILE A 125 -2.15 -11.50 -11.88
CA ILE A 125 -1.93 -10.88 -13.20
C ILE A 125 -0.46 -10.91 -13.60
N THR A 126 0.46 -10.78 -12.64
CA THR A 126 1.90 -10.77 -12.90
C THR A 126 2.44 -12.16 -13.22
N ASP A 127 1.92 -13.21 -12.56
CA ASP A 127 2.24 -14.61 -12.88
C ASP A 127 1.88 -14.93 -14.34
N LYS A 128 0.67 -14.57 -14.78
CA LYS A 128 0.21 -14.78 -16.17
C LYS A 128 1.03 -13.97 -17.19
N ALA A 129 1.55 -12.82 -16.79
CA ALA A 129 2.36 -11.95 -17.64
C ALA A 129 3.85 -12.35 -17.67
N GLY A 130 4.28 -13.28 -16.81
CA GLY A 130 5.69 -13.60 -16.59
C GLY A 130 6.48 -12.45 -15.94
N ASP A 131 5.80 -11.56 -15.22
CA ASP A 131 6.43 -10.43 -14.52
C ASP A 131 6.84 -10.83 -13.09
N GLU A 132 7.89 -11.63 -13.00
CA GLU A 132 8.43 -12.11 -11.71
C GLU A 132 8.88 -10.97 -10.79
N GLY A 133 9.37 -9.86 -11.36
CA GLY A 133 9.86 -8.72 -10.58
C GLY A 133 8.76 -8.04 -9.77
N THR A 134 7.59 -7.81 -10.38
CA THR A 134 6.43 -7.29 -9.65
C THR A 134 5.84 -8.36 -8.74
N ASN A 135 5.80 -9.63 -9.20
CA ASN A 135 5.24 -10.74 -8.43
C ASN A 135 5.97 -10.96 -7.10
N SER A 136 7.29 -11.05 -7.13
CA SER A 136 8.13 -11.19 -5.93
C SER A 136 7.93 -10.01 -4.98
N GLN A 137 7.91 -8.77 -5.49
CA GLN A 137 7.69 -7.58 -4.67
C GLN A 137 6.34 -7.64 -3.92
N MET A 138 5.27 -8.09 -4.58
CA MET A 138 3.96 -8.22 -3.94
C MET A 138 3.96 -9.32 -2.88
N SER A 139 4.63 -10.45 -3.13
CA SER A 139 4.75 -11.55 -2.17
C SER A 139 5.48 -11.14 -0.89
N ASP A 140 6.57 -10.38 -1.03
CA ASP A 140 7.34 -9.85 0.09
C ASP A 140 6.48 -8.88 0.93
N TYR A 141 5.75 -7.98 0.28
CA TYR A 141 4.85 -7.06 0.97
C TYR A 141 3.73 -7.78 1.72
N ILE A 142 3.08 -8.76 1.11
CA ILE A 142 2.01 -9.54 1.76
C ILE A 142 2.56 -10.19 3.03
N THR A 143 3.72 -10.84 2.95
CA THR A 143 4.33 -11.54 4.07
C THR A 143 4.65 -10.59 5.23
N GLU A 144 5.22 -9.43 4.94
CA GLU A 144 5.50 -8.39 5.94
C GLU A 144 4.20 -7.89 6.58
N GLN A 145 3.20 -7.55 5.77
CA GLN A 145 1.97 -6.90 6.22
C GLN A 145 1.04 -7.84 6.97
N GLU A 146 0.99 -9.13 6.63
CA GLU A 146 0.22 -10.12 7.40
C GLU A 146 0.74 -10.25 8.83
N LYS A 147 2.06 -10.10 9.03
CA LYS A 147 2.66 -10.03 10.37
C LYS A 147 2.25 -8.77 11.12
N GLU A 148 2.22 -7.61 10.44
CA GLU A 148 1.73 -6.37 11.05
C GLU A 148 0.24 -6.46 11.43
N VAL A 149 -0.58 -7.04 10.55
CA VAL A 149 -2.00 -7.31 10.81
C VAL A 149 -2.16 -8.13 12.09
N TRP A 150 -1.38 -9.20 12.28
CA TRP A 150 -1.40 -9.97 13.53
C TRP A 150 -1.06 -9.10 14.75
N MET A 151 -0.02 -8.28 14.67
CA MET A 151 0.40 -7.42 15.79
C MET A 151 -0.68 -6.39 16.16
N TYR A 152 -1.25 -5.69 15.17
CA TYR A 152 -2.31 -4.72 15.38
C TYR A 152 -3.62 -5.37 15.85
N ASN A 153 -3.96 -6.56 15.35
CA ASN A 153 -5.14 -7.30 15.82
C ASN A 153 -4.97 -7.77 17.27
N SER A 154 -3.77 -8.22 17.63
CA SER A 154 -3.41 -8.61 19.00
C SER A 154 -3.51 -7.43 19.97
N TYR A 155 -3.12 -6.22 19.54
CA TYR A 155 -3.30 -5.00 20.33
C TYR A 155 -4.78 -4.75 20.67
N LEU A 156 -5.71 -5.06 19.76
CA LEU A 156 -7.15 -4.96 20.01
C LEU A 156 -7.72 -6.13 20.85
N GLY A 157 -6.89 -7.11 21.21
CA GLY A 157 -7.33 -8.33 21.91
C GLY A 157 -8.23 -9.24 21.07
N LYS A 158 -8.08 -9.20 19.74
CA LYS A 158 -8.83 -10.00 18.77
C LYS A 158 -7.96 -11.08 18.13
#